data_AF-A0A3E0PS36-F1
#
_entry.id   AF-A0A3E0PS36-F1
#
_cell.length_a   1.000
_cell.length_b   1.000
_cell.length_c   1.000
_cell.angle_alpha   90.00
_cell.angle_beta   90.00
_cell.angle_gamma   90.00
#
_symmetry.space_group_name_H-M   'P 1'
#
loop_
_entity.id
_entity.type
_entity.pdbx_description
1 polymer ?
#
loop_
_entity_poly.entity_id
_entity_poly.type
_entity_poly.pdbx_seq_one_letter_code
_entity_poly.pdbx_strand_id
1 'polypeptide(L)'
;MSDSSPLVDLDDILIEEPDSLDEQGVDPERLAARPPGPGLPESIGWLVLVFLAQLGAGLVVMAAYTVFLAVSGVPLRAFEAEIESLNPTVTLWLFGGPNLFAFLFIIGVGLIRLRPSPVRQLNLSSPSVTQFLIFSTAVLPLGLIADALWQPGVDLWEQIVEKFPLLQLLDQSNVIEFMETIHGANLPSLLLLVAVVPAIGEEFVFRGLIGRGLVARWGVFAGVAFTSVMFAAMHMYPPHVWAILPVGIMMHIVYLSTRSFWAPVVFHFINNSLASIYTAYGLTESDVVDQPAAWLLIAAPIYVIVCCALLWRYRTRYVDEEGQEVSPGYYTAAPPDTMGPTRRQTVRSIPVIIVMGLILAAEIGTVVHDLISASAPVVDEIEDASGGQ
;
A
#
# COMPACT_ATOMS: atom_id res chain seq x y z
N MET A 1 84.08 -13.96 39.66
CA MET A 1 83.91 -13.95 38.19
C MET A 1 82.50 -14.43 37.90
N SER A 2 81.85 -13.75 36.98
CA SER A 2 80.41 -13.45 36.91
C SER A 2 79.48 -14.62 36.65
N ASP A 3 78.37 -14.59 37.40
CA ASP A 3 77.07 -15.19 37.10
C ASP A 3 76.36 -14.35 36.02
N SER A 4 75.71 -14.99 35.05
CA SER A 4 74.78 -14.33 34.11
C SER A 4 73.93 -15.35 33.34
N SER A 5 72.66 -15.47 33.73
CA SER A 5 71.52 -15.54 32.79
C SER A 5 71.02 -14.09 32.58
N PRO A 6 70.13 -13.73 31.63
CA PRO A 6 69.33 -14.50 30.66
C PRO A 6 69.35 -13.88 29.23
N LEU A 7 68.50 -14.34 28.30
CA LEU A 7 67.67 -13.50 27.40
C LEU A 7 66.82 -14.40 26.49
N VAL A 8 65.51 -14.37 26.69
CA VAL A 8 64.49 -14.81 25.74
C VAL A 8 64.36 -13.69 24.72
N ASP A 9 64.54 -14.04 23.44
CA ASP A 9 64.44 -13.11 22.32
C ASP A 9 62.98 -12.65 22.16
N LEU A 10 62.79 -11.33 22.10
CA LEU A 10 61.53 -10.61 22.22
C LEU A 10 61.19 -9.86 20.91
N ASP A 11 61.70 -10.33 19.78
CA ASP A 11 61.42 -9.72 18.48
C ASP A 11 60.48 -10.60 17.64
N ASP A 12 59.39 -9.96 17.23
CA ASP A 12 58.45 -10.31 16.16
C ASP A 12 57.38 -11.37 16.46
N ILE A 13 56.61 -11.06 17.50
CA ILE A 13 55.15 -11.15 17.45
C ILE A 13 54.69 -10.47 16.16
N LEU A 14 54.27 -11.26 15.18
CA LEU A 14 53.52 -10.77 14.02
C LEU A 14 52.26 -10.06 14.56
N ILE A 15 52.31 -8.74 14.53
CA ILE A 15 51.14 -7.88 14.62
C ILE A 15 50.33 -8.20 13.38
N GLU A 16 49.34 -9.09 13.51
CA GLU A 16 48.16 -9.00 12.66
C GLU A 16 47.61 -7.59 12.85
N GLU A 17 47.64 -6.78 11.78
CA GLU A 17 46.94 -5.50 11.77
C GLU A 17 45.50 -5.76 12.24
N PRO A 18 44.98 -5.00 13.21
CA PRO A 18 43.60 -5.17 13.59
C PRO A 18 42.76 -4.81 12.38
N ASP A 19 42.07 -5.81 11.83
CA ASP A 19 40.94 -5.64 10.91
C ASP A 19 40.14 -4.43 11.44
N SER A 20 40.05 -3.40 10.62
CA SER A 20 39.41 -2.14 10.97
C SER A 20 37.94 -2.41 11.27
N LEU A 21 37.58 -2.69 12.52
CA LEU A 21 36.23 -3.04 12.95
C LEU A 21 35.73 -1.96 13.91
N ASP A 22 34.51 -1.49 13.67
CA ASP A 22 33.75 -0.72 14.67
C ASP A 22 33.37 -1.65 15.84
N GLU A 23 33.24 -1.11 17.06
CA GLU A 23 32.83 -1.79 18.29
C GLU A 23 31.51 -2.59 18.15
N GLN A 24 30.75 -2.34 17.08
CA GLN A 24 29.47 -3.00 16.77
C GLN A 24 29.56 -4.17 15.77
N GLY A 25 30.76 -4.56 15.30
CA GLY A 25 30.93 -5.71 14.39
C GLY A 25 30.31 -5.52 13.00
N VAL A 26 30.15 -4.27 12.56
CA VAL A 26 29.67 -3.90 11.23
C VAL A 26 30.89 -3.70 10.32
N ASP A 27 30.88 -4.36 9.16
CA ASP A 27 31.89 -4.17 8.11
C ASP A 27 31.96 -2.68 7.67
N PRO A 28 33.04 -1.94 7.99
CA PRO A 28 33.13 -0.52 7.70
C PRO A 28 33.30 -0.20 6.22
N GLU A 29 33.82 -1.13 5.39
CA GLU A 29 33.84 -0.95 3.93
C GLU A 29 32.42 -0.95 3.35
N ARG A 30 31.46 -1.58 4.03
CA ARG A 30 30.03 -1.56 3.65
C ARG A 30 29.19 -0.50 4.34
N LEU A 31 29.61 0.07 5.47
CA LEU A 31 29.07 1.34 5.95
C LEU A 31 29.31 2.47 4.93
N ALA A 32 30.39 2.38 4.15
CA ALA A 32 30.65 3.22 2.98
C ALA A 32 29.86 2.80 1.70
N ALA A 33 29.17 1.66 1.71
CA ALA A 33 28.42 1.18 0.55
C ALA A 33 27.14 2.00 0.33
N ARG A 34 26.85 2.29 -0.94
CA ARG A 34 25.69 3.08 -1.36
C ARG A 34 24.41 2.53 -0.72
N PRO A 35 23.54 3.39 -0.16
CA PRO A 35 22.28 2.93 0.41
C PRO A 35 21.47 2.10 -0.61
N PRO A 36 20.78 1.04 -0.15
CA PRO A 36 20.15 0.06 -1.03
C PRO A 36 19.06 0.69 -1.89
N GLY A 37 18.66 0.00 -2.95
CA GLY A 37 17.52 0.41 -3.77
C GLY A 37 17.74 1.69 -4.59
N PRO A 38 16.65 2.20 -5.21
CA PRO A 38 16.71 3.36 -6.09
C PRO A 38 16.98 4.67 -5.33
N GLY A 39 17.68 5.60 -5.98
CA GLY A 39 17.62 7.02 -5.63
C GLY A 39 16.45 7.70 -6.35
N LEU A 40 16.22 9.00 -6.11
CA LEU A 40 15.08 9.73 -6.68
C LEU A 40 14.91 9.58 -8.21
N PRO A 41 15.97 9.73 -9.05
CA PRO A 41 15.79 9.60 -10.50
C PRO A 41 15.33 8.20 -10.91
N GLU A 42 15.86 7.16 -10.27
CA GLU A 42 15.44 5.78 -10.53
C GLU A 42 14.01 5.54 -10.02
N SER A 43 13.64 6.12 -8.87
CA SER A 43 12.26 6.05 -8.36
C SER A 43 11.25 6.71 -9.29
N ILE A 44 11.59 7.84 -9.91
CA ILE A 44 10.78 8.46 -10.96
C ILE A 44 10.72 7.57 -12.20
N GLY A 45 11.84 6.94 -12.58
CA GLY A 45 11.86 5.94 -13.64
C GLY A 45 10.91 4.76 -13.39
N TRP A 46 10.81 4.29 -12.14
CA TRP A 46 9.83 3.27 -11.74
C TRP A 46 8.39 3.76 -11.90
N LEU A 47 8.06 4.98 -11.47
CA LEU A 47 6.72 5.57 -11.70
C LEU A 47 6.37 5.60 -13.19
N VAL A 48 7.27 6.15 -14.00
CA VAL A 48 7.10 6.22 -15.45
C VAL A 48 6.92 4.83 -16.05
N LEU A 49 7.67 3.84 -15.56
CA LEU A 49 7.52 2.45 -16.00
C LEU A 49 6.14 1.89 -15.66
N VAL A 50 5.56 2.20 -14.49
CA VAL A 50 4.18 1.80 -14.15
C VAL A 50 3.21 2.34 -15.19
N PHE A 51 3.23 3.65 -15.45
CA PHE A 51 2.35 4.28 -16.42
C PHE A 51 2.55 3.73 -17.84
N LEU A 52 3.79 3.58 -18.30
CA LEU A 52 4.07 3.06 -19.63
C LEU A 52 3.65 1.60 -19.78
N ALA A 53 3.82 0.77 -18.75
CA ALA A 53 3.38 -0.61 -18.77
C ALA A 53 1.85 -0.71 -18.80
N GLN A 54 1.14 0.10 -18.00
CA GLN A 54 -0.33 0.16 -17.98
C GLN A 54 -0.87 0.67 -19.32
N LEU A 55 -0.31 1.78 -19.84
CA LEU A 55 -0.68 2.32 -21.15
C LEU A 55 -0.42 1.30 -22.27
N GLY A 56 0.75 0.67 -22.28
CA GLY A 56 1.11 -0.35 -23.27
C GLY A 56 0.17 -1.55 -23.23
N ALA A 57 -0.12 -2.09 -22.04
CA ALA A 57 -1.07 -3.18 -21.86
C ALA A 57 -2.50 -2.77 -22.29
N GLY A 58 -2.92 -1.54 -21.95
CA GLY A 58 -4.21 -0.99 -22.31
C GLY A 58 -4.37 -0.85 -23.82
N LEU A 59 -3.38 -0.29 -24.50
CA LEU A 59 -3.37 -0.16 -25.97
C LEU A 59 -3.45 -1.53 -26.66
N VAL A 60 -2.76 -2.54 -26.15
CA VAL A 60 -2.83 -3.91 -26.69
C VAL A 60 -4.23 -4.49 -26.54
N VAL A 61 -4.85 -4.37 -25.36
CA VAL A 61 -6.20 -4.87 -25.11
C VAL A 61 -7.23 -4.12 -25.95
N MET A 62 -7.13 -2.79 -26.04
CA MET A 62 -8.04 -1.96 -26.84
C MET A 62 -7.90 -2.25 -28.34
N ALA A 63 -6.68 -2.47 -28.84
CA ALA A 63 -6.47 -2.89 -30.22
C ALA A 63 -7.08 -4.28 -30.48
N ALA A 64 -6.88 -5.23 -29.57
CA ALA A 64 -7.48 -6.56 -29.69
C ALA A 64 -9.01 -6.50 -29.68
N TYR A 65 -9.60 -5.70 -28.80
CA TYR A 65 -11.05 -5.49 -28.74
C TYR A 65 -11.59 -4.81 -30.01
N THR A 66 -10.88 -3.82 -30.55
CA THR A 66 -11.22 -3.17 -31.82
C THR A 66 -11.23 -4.17 -32.99
N VAL A 67 -10.21 -5.04 -33.06
CA VAL A 67 -10.15 -6.12 -34.06
C VAL A 67 -11.30 -7.11 -33.87
N PHE A 68 -11.62 -7.48 -32.63
CA PHE A 68 -12.75 -8.35 -32.31
C PHE A 68 -14.09 -7.78 -32.81
N LEU A 69 -14.35 -6.48 -32.58
CA LEU A 69 -15.55 -5.81 -33.09
C LEU A 69 -15.60 -5.81 -34.62
N ALA A 70 -14.47 -5.49 -35.27
CA ALA A 70 -14.38 -5.48 -36.73
C ALA A 70 -14.64 -6.86 -37.34
N VAL A 71 -14.10 -7.93 -36.75
CA VAL A 71 -14.33 -9.31 -37.18
C VAL A 71 -15.77 -9.76 -36.91
N SER A 72 -16.41 -9.21 -35.86
CA SER A 72 -17.82 -9.46 -35.54
C SER A 72 -18.80 -8.68 -36.43
N GLY A 73 -18.30 -7.90 -37.39
CA GLY A 73 -19.12 -7.11 -38.31
C GLY A 73 -19.68 -5.83 -37.70
N VAL A 74 -19.22 -5.44 -36.51
CA VAL A 74 -19.61 -4.19 -35.86
C VAL A 74 -18.81 -3.03 -36.48
N PRO A 75 -19.46 -1.99 -37.00
CA PRO A 75 -18.76 -0.89 -37.63
C PRO A 75 -18.01 -0.06 -36.58
N LEU A 76 -16.76 0.35 -36.87
CA LEU A 76 -15.91 1.10 -35.93
C LEU A 76 -16.54 2.40 -35.40
N ARG A 77 -17.44 3.03 -36.15
CA ARG A 77 -18.19 4.21 -35.69
C ARG A 77 -19.14 3.94 -34.51
N ALA A 78 -19.46 2.68 -34.24
CA ALA A 78 -20.30 2.25 -33.11
C ALA A 78 -19.46 1.93 -31.86
N PHE A 79 -18.14 2.08 -31.91
CA PHE A 79 -17.23 1.67 -30.84
C PHE A 79 -17.58 2.26 -29.47
N GLU A 80 -17.83 3.57 -29.40
CA GLU A 80 -18.20 4.25 -28.15
C GLU A 80 -19.50 3.69 -27.56
N ALA A 81 -20.55 3.57 -28.39
CA ALA A 81 -21.83 3.01 -27.99
C ALA A 81 -21.73 1.54 -27.53
N GLU A 82 -20.87 0.75 -28.17
CA GLU A 82 -20.61 -0.62 -27.74
C GLU A 82 -19.95 -0.67 -26.36
N ILE A 83 -18.93 0.17 -26.11
CA ILE A 83 -18.28 0.26 -24.78
C ILE A 83 -19.28 0.67 -23.71
N GLU A 84 -20.09 1.69 -23.96
CA GLU A 84 -21.11 2.16 -23.02
C GLU A 84 -22.18 1.09 -22.72
N SER A 85 -22.43 0.18 -23.67
CA SER A 85 -23.39 -0.92 -23.51
C SER A 85 -22.82 -2.16 -22.83
N LEU A 86 -21.51 -2.20 -22.55
CA LEU A 86 -20.88 -3.35 -21.90
C LEU A 86 -21.43 -3.53 -20.50
N ASN A 87 -21.61 -4.80 -20.11
CA ASN A 87 -21.91 -5.08 -18.72
C ASN A 87 -20.73 -4.65 -17.83
N PRO A 88 -20.99 -4.23 -16.57
CA PRO A 88 -19.96 -3.72 -15.67
C PRO A 88 -18.77 -4.67 -15.46
N THR A 89 -19.01 -5.98 -15.48
CA THR A 89 -17.94 -6.98 -15.37
C THR A 89 -17.00 -6.94 -16.57
N VAL A 90 -17.53 -6.87 -17.79
CA VAL A 90 -16.72 -6.83 -19.02
C VAL A 90 -15.99 -5.50 -19.10
N THR A 91 -16.65 -4.39 -18.74
CA THR A 91 -16.01 -3.07 -18.59
C THR A 91 -14.81 -3.15 -17.64
N LEU A 92 -14.99 -3.74 -16.46
CA LEU A 92 -13.91 -3.95 -15.50
C LEU A 92 -12.75 -4.76 -16.08
N TRP A 93 -13.02 -5.84 -16.83
CA TRP A 93 -11.94 -6.63 -17.44
C TRP A 93 -11.25 -5.89 -18.60
N LEU A 94 -11.99 -5.10 -19.38
CA LEU A 94 -11.45 -4.32 -20.50
C LEU A 94 -10.47 -3.25 -20.01
N PHE A 95 -10.79 -2.54 -18.93
CA PHE A 95 -9.98 -1.44 -18.40
C PHE A 95 -9.05 -1.86 -17.25
N GLY A 96 -9.47 -2.77 -16.37
CA GLY A 96 -8.68 -3.27 -15.23
C GLY A 96 -7.79 -4.47 -15.56
N GLY A 97 -8.16 -5.32 -16.54
CA GLY A 97 -7.35 -6.45 -16.99
C GLY A 97 -5.93 -6.07 -17.46
N PRO A 98 -5.73 -4.98 -18.23
CA PRO A 98 -4.41 -4.45 -18.55
C PRO A 98 -3.48 -4.25 -17.35
N ASN A 99 -4.00 -3.80 -16.20
CA ASN A 99 -3.21 -3.54 -15.00
C ASN A 99 -2.59 -4.82 -14.43
N LEU A 100 -3.29 -5.96 -14.51
CA LEU A 100 -2.74 -7.26 -14.12
C LEU A 100 -1.48 -7.58 -14.92
N PHE A 101 -1.53 -7.45 -16.25
CA PHE A 101 -0.39 -7.75 -17.12
C PHE A 101 0.76 -6.75 -16.93
N ALA A 102 0.43 -5.47 -16.74
CA ALA A 102 1.42 -4.45 -16.44
C ALA A 102 2.17 -4.77 -15.14
N PHE A 103 1.46 -5.09 -14.06
CA PHE A 103 2.11 -5.44 -12.79
C PHE A 103 2.89 -6.75 -12.83
N LEU A 104 2.42 -7.77 -13.56
CA LEU A 104 3.21 -8.99 -13.76
C LEU A 104 4.55 -8.68 -14.45
N PHE A 105 4.53 -7.81 -15.47
CA PHE A 105 5.75 -7.35 -16.13
C PHE A 105 6.66 -6.55 -15.19
N ILE A 106 6.11 -5.56 -14.48
CA ILE A 106 6.86 -4.71 -13.53
C ILE A 106 7.49 -5.54 -12.42
N ILE A 107 6.75 -6.50 -11.85
CA ILE A 107 7.26 -7.43 -10.84
C ILE A 107 8.42 -8.23 -11.42
N GLY A 108 8.30 -8.75 -12.65
CA GLY A 108 9.40 -9.45 -13.33
C GLY A 108 10.68 -8.60 -13.43
N VAL A 109 10.56 -7.35 -13.89
CA VAL A 109 11.69 -6.41 -13.99
C VAL A 109 12.25 -6.07 -12.61
N GLY A 110 11.40 -5.83 -11.61
CA GLY A 110 11.81 -5.52 -10.25
C GLY A 110 12.51 -6.68 -9.55
N LEU A 111 12.07 -7.93 -9.77
CA LEU A 111 12.73 -9.11 -9.22
C LEU A 111 14.14 -9.29 -9.80
N ILE A 112 14.36 -8.92 -11.07
CA ILE A 112 15.70 -8.86 -11.66
C ILE A 112 16.54 -7.77 -10.99
N ARG A 113 15.96 -6.58 -10.76
CA ARG A 113 16.62 -5.46 -10.06
C ARG A 113 16.99 -5.78 -8.60
N LEU A 114 16.24 -6.69 -7.97
CA LEU A 114 16.43 -7.16 -6.60
C LEU A 114 17.37 -8.38 -6.48
N ARG A 115 18.03 -8.80 -7.55
CA ARG A 115 19.04 -9.86 -7.50
C ARG A 115 20.24 -9.47 -6.61
N PRO A 116 20.93 -10.45 -6.01
CA PRO A 116 20.68 -11.90 -6.09
C PRO A 116 19.59 -12.42 -5.13
N SER A 117 19.10 -11.61 -4.19
CA SER A 117 18.35 -12.09 -3.02
C SER A 117 16.99 -11.39 -2.83
N PRO A 118 16.06 -11.44 -3.81
CA PRO A 118 14.80 -10.70 -3.75
C PRO A 118 13.94 -11.05 -2.53
N VAL A 119 13.87 -12.34 -2.16
CA VAL A 119 13.10 -12.81 -0.99
C VAL A 119 13.61 -12.18 0.30
N ARG A 120 14.95 -12.13 0.48
CA ARG A 120 15.58 -11.50 1.64
C ARG A 120 15.33 -9.99 1.65
N GLN A 121 15.49 -9.36 0.50
CA GLN A 121 15.38 -7.92 0.34
C GLN A 121 13.96 -7.39 0.58
N LEU A 122 12.93 -8.11 0.12
CA LEU A 122 11.53 -7.77 0.38
C LEU A 122 11.10 -8.13 1.80
N ASN A 123 11.75 -9.13 2.41
CA ASN A 123 11.36 -9.76 3.66
C ASN A 123 9.92 -10.30 3.60
N LEU A 124 9.77 -11.48 3.01
CA LEU A 124 8.48 -12.18 2.88
C LEU A 124 7.98 -12.83 4.19
N SER A 125 8.50 -12.43 5.35
CA SER A 125 8.00 -12.88 6.65
C SER A 125 6.57 -12.39 6.88
N SER A 126 5.76 -13.14 7.62
CA SER A 126 4.42 -12.68 8.02
C SER A 126 4.46 -11.71 9.21
N PRO A 127 3.52 -10.75 9.29
CA PRO A 127 3.30 -10.00 10.52
C PRO A 127 2.81 -10.92 11.66
N SER A 128 2.97 -10.48 12.90
CA SER A 128 2.34 -11.15 14.03
C SER A 128 0.84 -10.88 14.08
N VAL A 129 0.07 -11.73 14.76
CA VAL A 129 -1.38 -11.53 14.98
C VAL A 129 -1.67 -10.18 15.66
N THR A 130 -0.84 -9.77 16.64
CA THR A 130 -0.97 -8.44 17.28
C THR A 130 -0.86 -7.32 16.25
N GLN A 131 0.16 -7.36 15.38
CA GLN A 131 0.36 -6.34 14.34
C GLN A 131 -0.76 -6.37 13.28
N PHE A 132 -1.17 -7.57 12.85
CA PHE A 132 -2.28 -7.76 11.92
C PHE A 132 -3.55 -7.10 12.44
N LEU A 133 -3.95 -7.41 13.68
CA LEU A 133 -5.15 -6.80 14.25
C LEU A 133 -5.04 -5.27 14.35
N ILE A 134 -3.88 -4.74 14.75
CA ILE A 134 -3.70 -3.28 14.85
C ILE A 134 -3.86 -2.59 13.50
N PHE A 135 -3.25 -3.11 12.43
CA PHE A 135 -3.36 -2.44 11.13
C PHE A 135 -4.72 -2.69 10.47
N SER A 136 -5.34 -3.86 10.68
CA SER A 136 -6.64 -4.17 10.08
C SER A 136 -7.74 -3.25 10.62
N THR A 137 -7.74 -2.95 11.92
CA THR A 137 -8.72 -2.01 12.51
C THR A 137 -8.47 -0.56 12.16
N ALA A 138 -7.31 -0.23 11.58
CA ALA A 138 -7.05 1.13 11.13
C ALA A 138 -7.69 1.43 9.76
N VAL A 139 -8.17 0.42 9.02
CA VAL A 139 -8.71 0.59 7.67
C VAL A 139 -9.97 1.44 7.66
N LEU A 140 -10.99 1.12 8.47
CA LEU A 140 -12.24 1.89 8.50
C LEU A 140 -12.04 3.34 8.95
N PRO A 141 -11.32 3.62 10.06
CA PRO A 141 -10.98 4.99 10.43
C PRO A 141 -10.21 5.75 9.36
N LEU A 142 -9.38 5.08 8.56
CA LEU A 142 -8.69 5.70 7.43
C LEU A 142 -9.62 6.00 6.26
N GLY A 143 -10.60 5.14 5.99
CA GLY A 143 -11.70 5.43 5.05
C GLY A 143 -12.43 6.71 5.47
N LEU A 144 -12.91 6.79 6.71
CA LEU A 144 -13.57 8.00 7.24
C LEU A 144 -12.72 9.27 7.11
N ILE A 145 -11.40 9.17 7.27
CA ILE A 145 -10.48 10.31 7.06
C ILE A 145 -10.39 10.65 5.58
N ALA A 146 -10.28 9.67 4.68
CA ALA A 146 -10.24 9.90 3.24
C ALA A 146 -11.52 10.59 2.76
N ASP A 147 -12.69 10.13 3.20
CA ASP A 147 -13.99 10.70 2.85
C ASP A 147 -14.12 12.14 3.36
N ALA A 148 -13.68 12.39 4.60
CA ALA A 148 -13.66 13.73 5.18
C ALA A 148 -12.71 14.69 4.46
N LEU A 149 -11.66 14.18 3.81
CA LEU A 149 -10.72 14.96 3.02
C LEU A 149 -11.17 15.15 1.57
N TRP A 150 -12.10 14.33 1.07
CA TRP A 150 -12.57 14.35 -0.31
C TRP A 150 -13.20 15.69 -0.68
N GLN A 151 -14.27 16.10 0.01
CA GLN A 151 -15.02 17.31 -0.35
C GLN A 151 -14.16 18.58 -0.28
N PRO A 152 -13.37 18.83 0.79
CA PRO A 152 -12.44 19.96 0.80
C PRO A 152 -11.41 19.90 -0.33
N GLY A 153 -11.00 18.70 -0.75
CA GLY A 153 -10.12 18.49 -1.88
C GLY A 153 -10.76 18.87 -3.21
N VAL A 154 -12.02 18.50 -3.44
CA VAL A 154 -12.80 18.88 -4.62
C VAL A 154 -13.00 20.40 -4.65
N ASP A 155 -13.46 21.00 -3.56
CA ASP A 155 -13.70 22.45 -3.49
C ASP A 155 -12.43 23.27 -3.79
N LEU A 156 -11.27 22.81 -3.29
CA LEU A 156 -9.98 23.43 -3.58
C LEU A 156 -9.58 23.24 -5.05
N TRP A 157 -9.83 22.05 -5.59
CA TRP A 157 -9.50 21.72 -6.98
C TRP A 157 -10.31 22.53 -7.96
N GLU A 158 -11.62 22.68 -7.74
CA GLU A 158 -12.50 23.52 -8.58
C GLU A 158 -12.00 24.97 -8.64
N GLN A 159 -11.60 25.54 -7.50
CA GLN A 159 -11.01 26.89 -7.44
C GLN A 159 -9.68 27.01 -8.22
N ILE A 160 -8.92 25.92 -8.32
CA ILE A 160 -7.68 25.86 -9.10
C ILE A 160 -7.99 25.75 -10.59
N VAL A 161 -8.92 24.86 -10.97
CA VAL A 161 -9.33 24.63 -12.38
C VAL A 161 -9.98 25.88 -12.96
N GLU A 162 -10.78 26.62 -12.18
CA GLU A 162 -11.37 27.89 -12.59
C GLU A 162 -10.29 28.90 -13.04
N LYS A 163 -9.14 28.91 -12.37
CA LYS A 163 -8.01 29.79 -12.69
C LYS A 163 -7.13 29.23 -13.82
N PHE A 164 -7.08 27.92 -13.97
CA PHE A 164 -6.24 27.21 -14.94
C PHE A 164 -7.04 26.15 -15.69
N PRO A 165 -7.88 26.53 -16.68
CA PRO A 165 -8.79 25.61 -17.36
C PRO A 165 -8.11 24.41 -18.05
N LEU A 166 -6.82 24.54 -18.40
CA LEU A 166 -6.04 23.43 -18.95
C LEU A 166 -5.96 22.22 -17.99
N LEU A 167 -6.09 22.46 -16.69
CA LEU A 167 -6.05 21.40 -15.67
C LEU A 167 -7.31 20.55 -15.63
N GLN A 168 -8.41 20.98 -16.26
CA GLN A 168 -9.65 20.21 -16.39
C GLN A 168 -9.43 18.85 -17.09
N LEU A 169 -8.34 18.71 -17.86
CA LEU A 169 -7.94 17.42 -18.45
C LEU A 169 -7.68 16.33 -17.39
N LEU A 170 -7.33 16.70 -16.15
CA LEU A 170 -7.13 15.72 -15.08
C LEU A 170 -8.45 15.21 -14.49
N ASP A 171 -9.58 15.89 -14.72
CA ASP A 171 -10.89 15.42 -14.25
C ASP A 171 -11.30 14.12 -14.96
N GLN A 172 -10.83 13.91 -16.19
CA GLN A 172 -11.04 12.67 -16.96
C GLN A 172 -10.34 11.44 -16.34
N SER A 173 -9.44 11.66 -15.38
CA SER A 173 -8.75 10.59 -14.66
C SER A 173 -9.41 10.26 -13.32
N ASN A 174 -10.64 10.73 -13.10
CA ASN A 174 -11.38 10.50 -11.87
C ASN A 174 -11.70 9.00 -11.70
N VAL A 175 -10.96 8.36 -10.80
CA VAL A 175 -11.15 6.95 -10.46
C VAL A 175 -12.55 6.67 -9.91
N ILE A 176 -13.20 7.64 -9.26
CA ILE A 176 -14.56 7.45 -8.72
C ILE A 176 -15.58 7.31 -9.85
N GLU A 177 -15.50 8.15 -10.88
CA GLU A 177 -16.36 8.02 -12.06
C GLU A 177 -16.14 6.68 -12.75
N PHE A 178 -14.88 6.21 -12.85
CA PHE A 178 -14.62 4.85 -13.32
C PHE A 178 -15.25 3.78 -12.44
N MET A 179 -15.18 3.90 -11.10
CA MET A 179 -15.82 2.97 -10.17
C MET A 179 -17.34 2.92 -10.36
N GLU A 180 -17.98 4.04 -10.69
CA GLU A 180 -19.40 4.08 -11.05
C GLU A 180 -19.70 3.27 -12.33
N THR A 181 -18.83 3.33 -13.35
CA THR A 181 -19.04 2.53 -14.58
C THR A 181 -18.95 1.01 -14.37
N ILE A 182 -18.27 0.58 -13.32
CA ILE A 182 -18.14 -0.84 -12.94
C ILE A 182 -19.04 -1.21 -11.76
N HIS A 183 -19.98 -0.34 -11.40
CA HIS A 183 -20.98 -0.60 -10.37
C HIS A 183 -21.79 -1.85 -10.70
N GLY A 184 -21.92 -2.76 -9.72
CA GLY A 184 -22.60 -4.05 -9.94
C GLY A 184 -21.79 -5.07 -10.76
N ALA A 185 -20.50 -4.82 -11.03
CA ALA A 185 -19.60 -5.87 -11.51
C ALA A 185 -19.53 -7.01 -10.48
N ASN A 186 -19.28 -8.24 -10.96
CA ASN A 186 -19.25 -9.37 -10.03
C ASN A 186 -18.10 -9.24 -9.02
N LEU A 187 -18.41 -9.59 -7.77
CA LEU A 187 -17.47 -9.47 -6.65
C LEU A 187 -16.13 -10.21 -6.88
N PRO A 188 -16.07 -11.44 -7.43
CA PRO A 188 -14.79 -12.09 -7.71
C PRO A 188 -13.86 -11.29 -8.64
N SER A 189 -14.41 -10.64 -9.68
CA SER A 189 -13.64 -9.83 -10.61
C SER A 189 -13.16 -8.53 -9.95
N LEU A 190 -14.02 -7.88 -9.16
CA LEU A 190 -13.66 -6.70 -8.38
C LEU A 190 -12.54 -7.02 -7.38
N LEU A 191 -12.70 -8.06 -6.57
CA LEU A 191 -11.66 -8.49 -5.63
C LEU A 191 -10.33 -8.79 -6.32
N LEU A 192 -10.35 -9.41 -7.50
CA LEU A 192 -9.12 -9.69 -8.23
C LEU A 192 -8.47 -8.40 -8.75
N LEU A 193 -9.21 -7.61 -9.53
CA LEU A 193 -8.64 -6.51 -10.33
C LEU A 193 -8.51 -5.18 -9.56
N VAL A 194 -9.36 -4.96 -8.55
CA VAL A 194 -9.40 -3.73 -7.75
C VAL A 194 -8.74 -3.91 -6.38
N ALA A 195 -8.73 -5.13 -5.82
CA ALA A 195 -8.09 -5.38 -4.53
C ALA A 195 -6.74 -6.12 -4.65
N VAL A 196 -6.72 -7.35 -5.16
CA VAL A 196 -5.52 -8.21 -5.12
C VAL A 196 -4.39 -7.67 -6.01
N VAL A 197 -4.71 -7.35 -7.27
CA VAL A 197 -3.72 -6.89 -8.26
C VAL A 197 -2.99 -5.63 -7.80
N PRO A 198 -3.67 -4.51 -7.45
CA PRO A 198 -2.99 -3.32 -6.96
C PRO A 198 -2.30 -3.56 -5.62
N ALA A 199 -2.92 -4.31 -4.68
CA ALA A 199 -2.29 -4.59 -3.39
C ALA A 199 -0.94 -5.31 -3.50
N ILE A 200 -0.74 -6.17 -4.50
CA ILE A 200 0.55 -6.81 -4.72
C ILE A 200 1.46 -5.92 -5.57
N GLY A 201 0.95 -5.42 -6.69
CA GLY A 201 1.73 -4.68 -7.68
C GLY A 201 2.26 -3.34 -7.16
N GLU A 202 1.39 -2.55 -6.56
CA GLU A 202 1.75 -1.23 -6.04
C GLU A 202 2.64 -1.34 -4.82
N GLU A 203 2.34 -2.23 -3.87
CA GLU A 203 3.22 -2.43 -2.70
C GLU A 203 4.60 -2.94 -3.10
N PHE A 204 4.70 -3.77 -4.13
CA PHE A 204 5.98 -4.18 -4.68
C PHE A 204 6.79 -2.99 -5.20
N VAL A 205 6.17 -2.08 -5.96
CA VAL A 205 6.85 -0.88 -6.47
C VAL A 205 7.18 0.10 -5.35
N PHE A 206 6.19 0.48 -4.56
CA PHE A 206 6.32 1.57 -3.59
C PHE A 206 7.07 1.16 -2.33
N ARG A 207 6.83 -0.03 -1.78
CA ARG A 207 7.47 -0.47 -0.52
C ARG A 207 8.64 -1.40 -0.82
N GLY A 208 8.47 -2.32 -1.78
CA GLY A 208 9.49 -3.29 -2.17
C GLY A 208 10.69 -2.72 -2.96
N LEU A 209 10.50 -1.62 -3.69
CA LEU A 209 11.54 -0.95 -4.47
C LEU A 209 11.80 0.49 -3.99
N ILE A 210 10.90 1.43 -4.28
CA ILE A 210 11.10 2.88 -4.10
C ILE A 210 11.39 3.23 -2.63
N GLY A 211 10.49 2.84 -1.72
CA GLY A 211 10.53 3.21 -0.31
C GLY A 211 11.78 2.73 0.41
N ARG A 212 12.24 1.51 0.11
CA ARG A 212 13.51 0.99 0.65
C ARG A 212 14.69 1.89 0.32
N GLY A 213 14.74 2.46 -0.88
CA GLY A 213 15.83 3.33 -1.30
C GLY A 213 15.71 4.74 -0.73
N LEU A 214 14.51 5.33 -0.78
CA LEU A 214 14.31 6.69 -0.28
C LEU A 214 14.45 6.77 1.25
N VAL A 215 13.95 5.78 2.00
CA VAL A 215 14.12 5.72 3.46
C VAL A 215 15.58 5.54 3.85
N ALA A 216 16.33 4.69 3.14
CA ALA A 216 17.75 4.49 3.43
C ALA A 216 18.60 5.75 3.15
N ARG A 217 18.18 6.59 2.19
CA ARG A 217 18.91 7.80 1.79
C ARG A 217 18.56 9.03 2.61
N TRP A 218 17.29 9.20 2.94
CA TRP A 218 16.76 10.45 3.51
C TRP A 218 16.09 10.26 4.88
N GLY A 219 16.18 9.06 5.44
CA GLY A 219 15.59 8.71 6.72
C GLY A 219 14.09 8.42 6.63
N VAL A 220 13.53 7.99 7.75
CA VAL A 220 12.13 7.53 7.85
C VAL A 220 11.15 8.61 7.42
N PHE A 221 11.28 9.83 7.94
CA PHE A 221 10.30 10.88 7.68
C PHE A 221 10.23 11.27 6.20
N ALA A 222 11.34 11.71 5.61
CA ALA A 222 11.37 12.14 4.22
C ALA A 222 11.14 10.97 3.26
N GLY A 223 11.75 9.80 3.52
CA GLY A 223 11.57 8.62 2.69
C GLY A 223 10.12 8.12 2.63
N VAL A 224 9.44 8.10 3.78
CA VAL A 224 8.00 7.78 3.85
C VAL A 224 7.20 8.84 3.11
N ALA A 225 7.39 10.12 3.41
CA ALA A 225 6.63 11.22 2.80
C ALA A 225 6.73 11.19 1.26
N PHE A 226 7.94 11.13 0.69
CA PHE A 226 8.10 11.08 -0.76
C PHE A 226 7.48 9.83 -1.38
N THR A 227 7.67 8.67 -0.76
CA THR A 227 7.09 7.42 -1.30
C THR A 227 5.57 7.46 -1.26
N SER A 228 4.97 7.98 -0.19
CA SER A 228 3.51 8.08 -0.04
C SER A 228 2.90 9.10 -0.99
N VAL A 229 3.59 10.22 -1.25
CA VAL A 229 3.18 11.19 -2.29
C VAL A 229 3.28 10.56 -3.68
N MET A 230 4.35 9.84 -3.98
CA MET A 230 4.51 9.13 -5.27
C MET A 230 3.43 8.07 -5.47
N PHE A 231 3.06 7.34 -4.40
CA PHE A 231 1.95 6.39 -4.40
C PHE A 231 0.62 7.08 -4.69
N ALA A 232 0.28 8.13 -3.94
CA ALA A 232 -0.99 8.84 -4.12
C ALA A 232 -1.08 9.45 -5.52
N ALA A 233 0.00 10.05 -6.02
CA ALA A 233 0.06 10.69 -7.33
C ALA A 233 -0.22 9.73 -8.51
N MET A 234 -0.10 8.41 -8.34
CA MET A 234 -0.51 7.44 -9.38
C MET A 234 -2.00 7.50 -9.72
N HIS A 235 -2.81 8.08 -8.83
CA HIS A 235 -4.26 8.18 -9.02
C HIS A 235 -4.67 9.38 -9.88
N MET A 236 -3.71 10.27 -10.22
CA MET A 236 -3.78 11.38 -11.19
C MET A 236 -4.81 12.49 -10.91
N TYR A 237 -5.97 12.18 -10.35
CA TYR A 237 -7.02 13.12 -9.96
C TYR A 237 -6.70 13.78 -8.60
N PRO A 238 -6.39 15.08 -8.54
CA PRO A 238 -5.82 15.69 -7.33
C PRO A 238 -6.66 15.61 -6.06
N PRO A 239 -8.01 15.75 -6.08
CA PRO A 239 -8.84 15.50 -4.89
C PRO A 239 -8.65 14.09 -4.33
N HIS A 240 -8.58 13.08 -5.21
CA HIS A 240 -8.32 11.70 -4.79
C HIS A 240 -6.92 11.52 -4.21
N VAL A 241 -5.89 12.10 -4.86
CA VAL A 241 -4.50 12.10 -4.36
C VAL A 241 -4.42 12.65 -2.94
N TRP A 242 -5.14 13.75 -2.67
CA TRP A 242 -5.21 14.35 -1.34
C TRP A 242 -5.89 13.43 -0.32
N ALA A 243 -7.04 12.87 -0.67
CA ALA A 243 -7.84 12.01 0.20
C ALA A 243 -7.08 10.74 0.64
N ILE A 244 -6.33 10.09 -0.26
CA ILE A 244 -5.67 8.80 0.02
C ILE A 244 -4.23 8.91 0.55
N LEU A 245 -3.67 10.12 0.62
CA LEU A 245 -2.32 10.33 1.14
C LEU A 245 -2.11 9.72 2.56
N PRO A 246 -3.06 9.84 3.51
CA PRO A 246 -2.96 9.18 4.82
C PRO A 246 -2.86 7.66 4.74
N VAL A 247 -3.60 7.02 3.81
CA VAL A 247 -3.55 5.57 3.57
C VAL A 247 -2.16 5.17 3.08
N GLY A 248 -1.61 5.94 2.13
CA GLY A 248 -0.25 5.75 1.62
C GLY A 248 0.83 5.85 2.71
N ILE A 249 0.67 6.77 3.66
CA ILE A 249 1.55 6.91 4.83
C ILE A 249 1.40 5.72 5.77
N MET A 250 0.17 5.34 6.13
CA MET A 250 -0.10 4.22 7.02
C MET A 250 0.51 2.92 6.49
N MET A 251 0.35 2.60 5.21
CA MET A 251 0.95 1.41 4.60
C MET A 251 2.47 1.38 4.74
N HIS A 252 3.13 2.53 4.62
CA HIS A 252 4.59 2.61 4.82
C HIS A 252 4.97 2.41 6.30
N ILE A 253 4.19 2.96 7.24
CA ILE A 253 4.39 2.73 8.68
C ILE A 253 4.20 1.24 9.01
N VAL A 254 3.18 0.59 8.46
CA VAL A 254 2.94 -0.85 8.59
C VAL A 254 4.14 -1.63 8.06
N TYR A 255 4.64 -1.29 6.88
CA TYR A 255 5.80 -1.92 6.26
C TYR A 255 7.06 -1.87 7.16
N LEU A 256 7.41 -0.68 7.65
CA LEU A 256 8.60 -0.49 8.49
C LEU A 256 8.44 -1.09 9.89
N SER A 257 7.25 -1.00 10.48
CA SER A 257 6.98 -1.50 11.83
C SER A 257 6.95 -3.03 11.87
N THR A 258 6.42 -3.68 10.84
CA THR A 258 6.31 -5.15 10.80
C THR A 258 7.53 -5.82 10.18
N ARG A 259 8.39 -5.06 9.47
CA ARG A 259 9.50 -5.57 8.65
C ARG A 259 9.01 -6.76 7.81
N SER A 260 7.93 -6.56 7.07
CA SER A 260 7.22 -7.58 6.30
C SER A 260 6.67 -6.97 5.02
N PHE A 261 6.95 -7.58 3.87
CA PHE A 261 6.31 -7.24 2.61
C PHE A 261 4.81 -7.54 2.62
N TRP A 262 4.40 -8.66 3.23
CA TRP A 262 3.00 -9.08 3.23
C TRP A 262 2.10 -8.20 4.10
N ALA A 263 2.64 -7.53 5.12
CA ALA A 263 1.83 -6.69 6.00
C ALA A 263 1.15 -5.51 5.26
N PRO A 264 1.85 -4.64 4.51
CA PRO A 264 1.18 -3.60 3.73
C PRO A 264 0.34 -4.17 2.59
N VAL A 265 0.72 -5.29 1.97
CA VAL A 265 -0.10 -5.98 0.93
C VAL A 265 -1.46 -6.38 1.50
N VAL A 266 -1.49 -6.99 2.68
CA VAL A 266 -2.73 -7.40 3.34
C VAL A 266 -3.55 -6.19 3.77
N PHE A 267 -2.91 -5.14 4.30
CA PHE A 267 -3.59 -3.88 4.62
C PHE A 267 -4.26 -3.28 3.37
N HIS A 268 -3.53 -3.14 2.27
CA HIS A 268 -4.02 -2.61 1.01
C HIS A 268 -5.16 -3.48 0.46
N PHE A 269 -4.99 -4.81 0.49
CA PHE A 269 -6.03 -5.74 0.09
C PHE A 269 -7.31 -5.57 0.91
N ILE A 270 -7.24 -5.43 2.24
CA ILE A 270 -8.42 -5.20 3.09
C ILE A 270 -9.11 -3.89 2.70
N ASN A 271 -8.34 -2.81 2.56
CA ASN A 271 -8.83 -1.50 2.15
C ASN A 271 -9.62 -1.57 0.83
N ASN A 272 -9.01 -2.13 -0.21
CA ASN A 272 -9.64 -2.18 -1.51
C ASN A 272 -10.72 -3.26 -1.62
N SER A 273 -10.67 -4.31 -0.79
CA SER A 273 -11.75 -5.29 -0.71
C SER A 273 -13.01 -4.66 -0.16
N LEU A 274 -12.89 -3.77 0.83
CA LEU A 274 -14.04 -3.04 1.35
C LEU A 274 -14.68 -2.18 0.26
N ALA A 275 -13.89 -1.40 -0.46
CA ALA A 275 -14.38 -0.64 -1.63
C ALA A 275 -15.02 -1.55 -2.68
N SER A 276 -14.37 -2.67 -3.02
CA SER A 276 -14.87 -3.66 -3.99
C SER A 276 -16.21 -4.27 -3.56
N ILE A 277 -16.41 -4.51 -2.26
CA ILE A 277 -17.66 -5.03 -1.72
C ILE A 277 -18.76 -3.97 -1.88
N TYR A 278 -18.53 -2.73 -1.47
CA TYR A 278 -19.53 -1.66 -1.66
C TYR A 278 -19.90 -1.48 -3.14
N THR A 279 -18.90 -1.43 -4.04
CA THR A 279 -19.12 -1.34 -5.49
C THR A 279 -19.90 -2.55 -6.05
N ALA A 280 -19.67 -3.76 -5.54
CA ALA A 280 -20.40 -4.95 -5.99
C ALA A 280 -21.89 -4.91 -5.60
N TYR A 281 -22.22 -4.24 -4.48
CA TYR A 281 -23.55 -4.24 -3.88
C TYR A 281 -24.43 -3.05 -4.25
N GLY A 282 -24.01 -2.20 -5.19
CA GLY A 282 -24.84 -1.06 -5.54
C GLY A 282 -24.65 0.13 -4.60
N LEU A 283 -23.72 0.06 -3.65
CA LEU A 283 -23.59 1.03 -2.58
C LEU A 283 -22.53 2.08 -2.91
N THR A 284 -22.93 3.36 -2.87
CA THR A 284 -21.99 4.47 -2.71
C THR A 284 -21.81 4.78 -1.22
N GLU A 285 -20.69 5.37 -0.81
CA GLU A 285 -20.49 5.78 0.59
C GLU A 285 -21.60 6.73 1.08
N SER A 286 -22.16 7.53 0.18
CA SER A 286 -23.34 8.38 0.44
C SER A 286 -24.65 7.62 0.67
N ASP A 287 -24.77 6.38 0.19
CA ASP A 287 -25.97 5.55 0.39
C ASP A 287 -25.93 4.80 1.74
N VAL A 288 -24.75 4.68 2.35
CA VAL A 288 -24.50 3.82 3.51
C VAL A 288 -24.35 4.61 4.81
N VAL A 289 -23.84 5.85 4.73
CA VAL A 289 -23.54 6.67 5.91
C VAL A 289 -24.27 8.01 5.81
N ASP A 290 -25.34 8.17 6.60
CA ASP A 290 -25.77 9.50 7.05
C ASP A 290 -24.53 10.24 7.57
N GLN A 291 -24.32 11.49 7.12
CA GLN A 291 -23.21 12.39 7.53
C GLN A 291 -22.57 11.93 8.85
N PRO A 292 -21.34 11.36 8.82
CA PRO A 292 -20.79 10.66 9.96
C PRO A 292 -20.82 11.59 11.16
N ALA A 293 -21.34 11.09 12.29
CA ALA A 293 -21.52 11.90 13.48
C ALA A 293 -20.22 12.68 13.77
N ALA A 294 -20.31 14.00 13.99
CA ALA A 294 -19.14 14.88 14.00
C ALA A 294 -18.00 14.44 14.94
N TRP A 295 -18.32 13.67 16.00
CA TRP A 295 -17.31 13.11 16.89
C TRP A 295 -16.44 12.02 16.23
N LEU A 296 -16.95 11.27 15.24
CA LEU A 296 -16.21 10.27 14.48
C LEU A 296 -15.08 10.91 13.68
N LEU A 297 -15.31 12.10 13.12
CA LEU A 297 -14.30 12.87 12.38
C LEU A 297 -13.10 13.28 13.25
N ILE A 298 -13.32 13.41 14.57
CA ILE A 298 -12.25 13.70 15.54
C ILE A 298 -11.65 12.39 16.07
N ALA A 299 -12.47 11.39 16.33
CA ALA A 299 -12.06 10.11 16.90
C ALA A 299 -11.19 9.30 15.91
N ALA A 300 -11.49 9.31 14.62
CA ALA A 300 -10.77 8.54 13.61
C ALA A 300 -9.28 8.93 13.50
N PRO A 301 -8.90 10.22 13.35
CA PRO A 301 -7.49 10.62 13.37
C PRO A 301 -6.76 10.22 14.66
N ILE A 302 -7.41 10.40 15.81
CA ILE A 302 -6.85 10.02 17.12
C ILE A 302 -6.61 8.51 17.17
N TYR A 303 -7.57 7.72 16.71
CA TYR A 303 -7.46 6.27 16.68
C TYR A 303 -6.35 5.78 15.74
N VAL A 304 -6.18 6.40 14.57
CA VAL A 304 -5.07 6.10 13.66
C VAL A 304 -3.72 6.43 14.31
N ILE A 305 -3.61 7.55 15.03
CA ILE A 305 -2.39 7.88 15.79
C ILE A 305 -2.10 6.83 16.86
N VAL A 306 -3.13 6.34 17.57
CA VAL A 306 -3.00 5.24 18.54
C VAL A 306 -2.51 3.97 17.84
N CYS A 307 -3.06 3.62 16.68
CA CYS A 307 -2.60 2.47 15.90
C CYS A 307 -1.13 2.59 15.49
N CYS A 308 -0.70 3.77 15.01
CA CYS A 308 0.70 4.05 14.71
C CYS A 308 1.60 3.89 15.94
N ALA A 309 1.19 4.40 17.11
CA ALA A 309 1.93 4.24 18.35
C ALA A 309 2.03 2.78 18.80
N LEU A 310 0.94 2.01 18.66
CA LEU A 310 0.92 0.57 18.96
C LEU A 310 1.80 -0.22 17.99
N LEU A 311 1.74 0.07 16.68
CA LEU A 311 2.62 -0.55 15.68
C LEU A 311 4.09 -0.29 16.00
N TRP A 312 4.44 0.94 16.41
CA TRP A 312 5.80 1.27 16.83
C TRP A 312 6.21 0.53 18.11
N ARG A 313 5.30 0.42 19.07
CA ARG A 313 5.52 -0.27 20.36
C ARG A 313 5.71 -1.78 20.20
N TYR A 314 4.99 -2.39 19.26
CA TYR A 314 5.04 -3.81 18.92
C TYR A 314 5.82 -4.09 17.63
N ARG A 315 6.69 -3.15 17.22
CA ARG A 315 7.47 -3.29 15.99
C ARG A 315 8.38 -4.50 16.05
N THR A 316 8.61 -5.10 14.89
CA THR A 316 9.56 -6.17 14.68
C THR A 316 10.98 -5.59 14.66
N ARG A 317 11.88 -6.22 15.41
CA ARG A 317 13.29 -5.84 15.51
C ARG A 317 14.16 -7.04 15.19
N TYR A 318 15.38 -6.77 14.75
CA TYR A 318 16.43 -7.78 14.69
C TYR A 318 17.34 -7.53 15.89
N VAL A 319 17.64 -8.58 16.63
CA VAL A 319 18.50 -8.51 17.82
C VAL A 319 19.65 -9.50 17.70
N ASP A 320 20.79 -9.17 18.28
CA ASP A 320 21.93 -10.07 18.46
C ASP A 320 21.69 -11.07 19.61
N GLU A 321 22.73 -11.82 20.00
CA GLU A 321 22.65 -12.81 21.08
C GLU A 321 22.46 -12.15 22.46
N GLU A 322 22.97 -10.93 22.62
CA GLU A 322 22.89 -10.09 23.81
C GLU A 322 21.54 -9.35 23.91
N GLY A 323 20.72 -9.38 22.86
CA GLY A 323 19.40 -8.76 22.79
C GLY A 323 19.41 -7.28 22.39
N GLN A 324 20.54 -6.74 21.92
CA GLN A 324 20.63 -5.37 21.40
C GLN A 324 20.06 -5.30 19.99
N GLU A 325 19.42 -4.17 19.65
CA GLU A 325 18.79 -3.98 18.34
C GLU A 325 19.86 -3.74 17.27
N VAL A 326 19.92 -4.62 16.27
CA VAL A 326 20.87 -4.53 15.16
C VAL A 326 20.20 -3.93 13.93
N SER A 327 20.88 -2.97 13.30
CA SER A 327 20.38 -2.22 12.15
C SER A 327 21.53 -1.86 11.21
N PRO A 328 21.34 -1.87 9.88
CA PRO A 328 22.37 -1.51 8.91
C PRO A 328 22.66 0.00 8.83
N GLY A 329 22.44 0.76 9.90
CA GLY A 329 22.57 2.23 9.91
C GLY A 329 21.37 3.01 9.35
N TYR A 330 20.38 2.33 8.77
CA TYR A 330 19.12 2.93 8.30
C TYR A 330 17.93 2.00 8.56
N TYR A 331 16.73 2.58 8.65
CA TYR A 331 15.51 1.78 8.81
C TYR A 331 15.16 1.03 7.53
N THR A 332 14.96 -0.28 7.65
CA THR A 332 14.56 -1.15 6.53
C THR A 332 13.75 -2.34 7.03
N ALA A 333 12.95 -2.92 6.14
CA ALA A 333 12.30 -4.20 6.38
C ALA A 333 13.25 -5.39 6.17
N ALA A 334 14.31 -5.24 5.36
CA ALA A 334 15.22 -6.34 5.07
C ALA A 334 15.96 -6.80 6.35
N PRO A 335 16.23 -8.11 6.52
CA PRO A 335 17.12 -8.58 7.57
C PRO A 335 18.50 -7.93 7.44
N PRO A 336 19.14 -7.49 8.54
CA PRO A 336 20.46 -6.89 8.50
C PRO A 336 21.50 -7.89 7.96
N ASP A 337 22.59 -7.36 7.41
CA ASP A 337 23.74 -8.17 6.97
C ASP A 337 24.80 -8.12 8.05
N THR A 338 24.79 -9.11 8.93
CA THR A 338 25.66 -9.19 10.12
C THR A 338 26.55 -10.41 10.02
N MET A 339 27.78 -10.30 10.51
CA MET A 339 28.71 -11.43 10.64
C MET A 339 28.22 -12.44 11.69
N GLY A 340 27.53 -11.96 12.74
CA GLY A 340 26.94 -12.78 13.79
C GLY A 340 25.49 -13.19 13.54
N PRO A 341 24.99 -14.22 14.24
CA PRO A 341 23.59 -14.64 14.14
C PRO A 341 22.66 -13.54 14.65
N THR A 342 21.58 -13.28 13.92
CA THR A 342 20.52 -12.36 14.35
C THR A 342 19.20 -13.06 14.47
N ARG A 343 18.39 -12.64 15.43
CA ARG A 343 17.05 -13.16 15.66
C ARG A 343 16.00 -12.12 15.34
N ARG A 344 15.00 -12.51 14.53
CA ARG A 344 13.78 -11.71 14.32
C ARG A 344 12.93 -11.74 15.59
N GLN A 345 12.87 -10.65 16.32
CA GLN A 345 12.06 -10.50 17.52
C GLN A 345 10.77 -9.75 17.19
N THR A 346 9.63 -10.29 17.62
CA THR A 346 8.33 -9.61 17.51
C THR A 346 7.56 -9.84 18.80
N VAL A 347 7.14 -8.74 19.42
CA VAL A 347 6.44 -8.77 20.71
C VAL A 347 4.96 -9.05 20.47
N ARG A 348 4.40 -10.02 21.19
CA ARG A 348 2.96 -10.30 21.20
C ARG A 348 2.35 -9.80 22.51
N SER A 349 1.10 -9.35 22.46
CA SER A 349 0.36 -8.89 23.64
C SER A 349 -1.05 -9.45 23.62
N ILE A 350 -1.36 -10.34 24.57
CA ILE A 350 -2.69 -10.96 24.71
C ILE A 350 -3.77 -9.88 24.96
N PRO A 351 -3.58 -8.90 25.86
CA PRO A 351 -4.57 -7.84 26.05
C PRO A 351 -4.87 -7.06 24.75
N VAL A 352 -3.84 -6.73 23.97
CA VAL A 352 -4.02 -6.02 22.70
C VAL A 352 -4.72 -6.89 21.68
N ILE A 353 -4.40 -8.19 21.61
CA ILE A 353 -5.12 -9.13 20.72
C ILE A 353 -6.61 -9.16 21.04
N ILE A 354 -6.98 -9.22 22.32
CA ILE A 354 -8.38 -9.23 22.75
C ILE A 354 -9.07 -7.92 22.36
N VAL A 355 -8.48 -6.78 22.74
CA VAL A 355 -9.07 -5.45 22.48
C VAL A 355 -9.22 -5.19 20.98
N MET A 356 -8.15 -5.34 20.21
CA MET A 356 -8.19 -5.09 18.76
C MET A 356 -9.05 -6.13 18.04
N GLY A 357 -9.12 -7.37 18.53
CA GLY A 357 -10.04 -8.39 18.01
C GLY A 357 -11.50 -8.04 18.21
N LEU A 358 -11.87 -7.47 19.37
CA LEU A 358 -13.23 -6.98 19.63
C LEU A 358 -13.58 -5.77 18.75
N ILE A 359 -12.64 -4.83 18.57
CA ILE A 359 -12.82 -3.69 17.68
C ILE A 359 -13.05 -4.17 16.25
N LEU A 360 -12.18 -5.05 15.74
CA LEU A 360 -12.32 -5.60 14.39
C LEU A 360 -13.66 -6.35 14.20
N ALA A 361 -14.11 -7.08 15.22
CA ALA A 361 -15.41 -7.75 15.17
C ALA A 361 -16.58 -6.76 15.12
N ALA A 362 -16.49 -5.64 15.85
CA ALA A 362 -17.49 -4.59 15.80
C ALA A 362 -17.53 -3.90 14.43
N GLU A 363 -16.36 -3.59 13.87
CA GLU A 363 -16.18 -3.02 12.51
C GLU A 363 -16.72 -3.94 11.41
N ILE A 364 -16.44 -5.24 11.48
CA ILE A 364 -17.05 -6.22 10.56
C ILE A 364 -18.58 -6.23 10.75
N GLY A 365 -19.05 -6.14 12.00
CA GLY A 365 -20.47 -6.05 12.32
C GLY A 365 -21.15 -4.85 11.67
N THR A 366 -20.51 -3.67 11.65
CA THR A 366 -21.06 -2.48 10.99
C THR A 366 -21.11 -2.67 9.48
N VAL A 367 -20.02 -3.13 8.86
CA VAL A 367 -20.00 -3.39 7.40
C VAL A 367 -21.06 -4.42 7.01
N VAL A 368 -21.22 -5.50 7.78
CA VAL A 368 -22.26 -6.51 7.51
C VAL A 368 -23.67 -5.94 7.69
N HIS A 369 -23.89 -5.12 8.73
CA HIS A 369 -25.17 -4.46 8.94
C HIS A 369 -25.54 -3.55 7.76
N ASP A 370 -24.58 -2.79 7.26
CA ASP A 370 -24.75 -1.89 6.12
C ASP A 370 -25.13 -2.66 4.85
N LEU A 371 -24.41 -3.75 4.57
CA LEU A 371 -24.69 -4.62 3.42
C LEU A 371 -26.07 -5.28 3.51
N ILE A 372 -26.47 -5.73 4.71
CA ILE A 372 -27.81 -6.31 4.91
C ILE A 372 -28.89 -5.24 4.69
N SER A 373 -28.71 -4.06 5.27
CA SER A 373 -29.67 -2.95 5.17
C SER A 373 -29.87 -2.49 3.73
N ALA A 374 -28.78 -2.44 2.96
CA ALA A 374 -28.81 -2.12 1.53
C ALA A 374 -29.55 -3.17 0.68
N SER A 375 -29.50 -4.43 1.09
CA SER A 375 -30.11 -5.56 0.38
C SER A 375 -31.59 -5.79 0.75
N ALA A 376 -32.11 -5.09 1.76
CA ALA A 376 -33.49 -5.23 2.18
C ALA A 376 -34.42 -4.62 1.11
N PRO A 377 -35.46 -5.35 0.65
CA PRO A 377 -36.43 -4.77 -0.26
C PRO A 377 -37.10 -3.58 0.44
N VAL A 378 -37.16 -2.43 -0.24
CA VAL A 378 -38.04 -1.32 0.15
C VAL A 378 -39.44 -1.93 0.21
N VAL A 379 -39.93 -2.18 1.42
CA VAL A 379 -41.34 -2.50 1.62
C VAL A 379 -42.04 -1.17 1.35
N ASP A 380 -42.54 -1.00 0.12
CA ASP A 380 -43.48 0.06 -0.20
C ASP A 380 -44.56 0.02 0.89
N GLU A 381 -44.67 1.11 1.66
CA GLU A 381 -45.82 1.37 2.52
C GLU A 381 -47.05 1.49 1.61
N ILE A 382 -47.64 0.35 1.25
CA ILE A 382 -49.03 0.26 0.79
C ILE A 382 -49.89 0.36 2.06
N GLU A 383 -49.97 1.55 2.65
CA GLU A 383 -50.94 1.85 3.70
C GLU A 383 -51.19 3.36 3.83
N ASP A 384 -51.81 3.99 2.81
CA ASP A 384 -52.95 4.91 3.06
C ASP A 384 -53.63 5.36 1.75
N ALA A 385 -54.55 4.54 1.22
CA ALA A 385 -55.52 4.99 0.21
C ALA A 385 -56.87 4.26 0.28
N SER A 386 -57.26 3.76 1.46
CA SER A 386 -58.59 3.17 1.67
C SER A 386 -59.42 3.85 2.76
N GLY A 387 -59.00 5.00 3.27
CA GLY A 387 -59.79 5.82 4.20
C GLY A 387 -60.44 7.03 3.53
N GLY A 388 -61.52 6.82 2.76
CA GLY A 388 -62.29 7.97 2.24
C GLY A 388 -63.30 7.66 1.15
N GLN A 389 -64.37 6.93 1.47
CA GLN A 389 -65.71 7.14 0.91
C GLN A 389 -66.77 6.95 1.98
#